data_AF-A0A924U7K2-F1
#
_entry.id   AF-A0A924U7K2-F1
#
_cell.length_a   1.000
_cell.length_b   1.000
_cell.length_c   1.000
_cell.angle_alpha   90.00
_cell.angle_beta   90.00
_cell.angle_gamma   90.00
#
_symmetry.space_group_name_H-M   'P 1'
#
loop_
_entity.id
_entity.type
_entity.pdbx_description
1 polymer ?
#
loop_
_entity_poly.entity_id
_entity_poly.type
_entity_poly.pdbx_seq_one_letter_code
_entity_poly.pdbx_strand_id
1 'polypeptide(L)'
;MTKGRIEAFSDGVLAIIITIMVLELKVPHGEEWGALLPLWPVFLSDLLSFVNVGIYWNNHHHLFHAVEHVGGWVLWTNLHLLFWLSLLPFATAFMGENHFGTVAVTIYAFDLMMCGVAYSMLIHAVVAEHGATSRFAGALGSDVVRD
;
A
#
# COMPACT_ATOMS: atom_id res chain seq x y z
N MET A 1 15.65 -17.21 0.80
CA MET A 1 15.82 -16.54 -0.53
C MET A 1 16.71 -15.33 -0.35
N THR A 2 17.41 -14.82 -1.37
CA THR A 2 18.16 -13.55 -1.20
C THR A 2 17.18 -12.40 -1.05
N LYS A 3 17.39 -11.56 -0.03
CA LYS A 3 16.63 -10.33 0.26
C LYS A 3 16.39 -9.47 -0.99
N GLY A 4 17.42 -9.26 -1.81
CA GLY A 4 17.29 -8.41 -2.99
C GLY A 4 16.26 -8.89 -4.02
N ARG A 5 15.90 -10.18 -4.06
CA ARG A 5 14.86 -10.68 -4.97
C ARG A 5 13.45 -10.33 -4.51
N ILE A 6 13.19 -10.33 -3.19
CA ILE A 6 11.86 -9.99 -2.67
C ILE A 6 11.63 -8.48 -2.71
N GLU A 7 12.66 -7.69 -2.43
CA GLU A 7 12.62 -6.22 -2.58
C GLU A 7 12.34 -5.85 -4.03
N ALA A 8 13.16 -6.32 -4.99
CA ALA A 8 12.98 -6.00 -6.40
C ALA A 8 11.61 -6.46 -6.95
N PHE A 9 11.08 -7.59 -6.48
CA PHE A 9 9.74 -8.03 -6.87
C PHE A 9 8.66 -7.10 -6.31
N SER A 10 8.75 -6.75 -5.03
CA SER A 10 7.77 -5.88 -4.36
C SER A 10 7.81 -4.46 -4.95
N ASP A 11 9.00 -3.91 -5.19
CA ASP A 11 9.19 -2.62 -5.87
C ASP A 11 8.57 -2.62 -7.27
N GLY A 12 8.77 -3.71 -8.03
CA GLY A 12 8.16 -3.85 -9.36
C GLY A 12 6.63 -3.85 -9.31
N VAL A 13 6.04 -4.56 -8.35
CA VAL A 13 4.58 -4.60 -8.17
C VAL A 13 4.05 -3.23 -7.74
N LEU A 14 4.70 -2.56 -6.77
CA LEU A 14 4.29 -1.25 -6.27
C LEU A 14 4.43 -0.16 -7.34
N ALA A 15 5.48 -0.21 -8.16
CA ALA A 15 5.62 0.68 -9.32
C ALA A 15 4.48 0.51 -10.31
N ILE A 16 4.09 -0.74 -10.63
CA ILE A 16 2.94 -1.01 -11.50
C ILE A 16 1.65 -0.46 -10.90
N ILE A 17 1.40 -0.70 -9.61
CA ILE A 17 0.22 -0.17 -8.91
C ILE A 17 0.14 1.35 -9.04
N ILE A 18 1.24 2.06 -8.71
CA ILE A 18 1.34 3.51 -8.83
C ILE A 18 1.01 3.98 -10.26
N THR A 19 1.53 3.30 -11.28
CA THR A 19 1.24 3.66 -12.67
C THR A 19 -0.20 3.36 -13.08
N ILE A 20 -0.83 2.30 -12.58
CA ILE A 20 -2.23 1.99 -12.89
C ILE A 20 -3.15 3.04 -12.31
N MET A 21 -2.86 3.52 -11.09
CA MET A 21 -3.70 4.52 -10.43
C MET A 21 -3.92 5.78 -11.27
N VAL A 22 -2.87 6.33 -11.89
CA VAL A 22 -3.04 7.55 -12.72
C VAL A 22 -3.81 7.28 -14.02
N LEU A 23 -3.88 6.02 -14.49
CA LEU A 23 -4.63 5.67 -15.69
C LEU A 23 -6.15 5.69 -15.47
N GLU A 24 -6.61 5.62 -14.23
CA GLU A 24 -8.03 5.72 -13.88
C GLU A 24 -8.56 7.16 -14.00
N LEU A 25 -7.66 8.16 -14.00
CA LEU A 25 -8.01 9.55 -14.28
C LEU A 25 -8.29 9.75 -15.78
N LYS A 26 -9.54 9.48 -16.18
CA LYS A 26 -9.99 9.58 -17.57
C LYS A 26 -9.95 11.02 -18.08
N VAL A 27 -9.40 11.18 -19.28
CA VAL A 27 -9.39 12.47 -19.99
C VAL A 27 -10.85 12.88 -20.30
N PRO A 28 -11.27 14.10 -19.91
CA PRO A 28 -12.64 14.53 -20.14
C PRO A 28 -12.89 14.82 -21.62
N HIS A 29 -14.13 14.64 -22.07
CA HIS A 29 -14.54 15.03 -23.41
C HIS A 29 -14.88 16.54 -23.43
N GLY A 30 -13.86 17.37 -23.60
CA GLY A 30 -14.00 18.82 -23.71
C GLY A 30 -12.66 19.54 -23.57
N GLU A 31 -12.50 20.68 -24.24
CA GLU A 31 -11.26 21.49 -24.21
C GLU A 31 -11.32 22.65 -23.22
N GLU A 32 -12.49 22.88 -22.60
CA GLU A 32 -12.71 23.98 -21.67
C GLU A 32 -12.28 23.64 -20.25
N TRP A 33 -11.83 24.64 -19.48
CA TRP A 33 -11.51 24.49 -18.05
C TRP A 33 -12.66 23.88 -17.23
N GLY A 34 -13.91 24.15 -17.62
CA GLY A 34 -15.10 23.59 -16.98
C GLY A 34 -15.20 22.07 -17.09
N ALA A 35 -14.58 21.45 -18.10
CA ALA A 35 -14.56 20.00 -18.28
C ALA A 35 -13.71 19.27 -17.24
N LEU A 36 -12.80 19.98 -16.55
CA LEU A 36 -11.97 19.44 -15.48
C LEU A 36 -12.67 19.45 -14.12
N LEU A 37 -13.67 20.32 -13.91
CA LEU A 37 -14.36 20.44 -12.63
C LEU A 37 -14.94 19.09 -12.17
N PRO A 38 -15.66 18.30 -13.00
CA PRO A 38 -16.20 17.02 -12.54
C PRO A 38 -15.14 15.98 -12.14
N LEU A 39 -13.87 16.15 -12.52
CA LEU A 39 -12.78 15.20 -12.24
C LEU A 39 -12.13 15.40 -10.87
N TRP A 40 -12.39 16.54 -10.19
CA TRP A 40 -11.76 16.82 -8.90
C TRP A 40 -11.95 15.70 -7.84
N PRO A 41 -13.13 15.02 -7.73
CA PRO A 41 -13.32 13.95 -6.75
C PRO A 41 -12.39 12.76 -7.02
N VAL A 42 -12.30 12.36 -8.30
CA VAL A 42 -11.48 11.24 -8.77
C VAL A 42 -9.99 11.56 -8.58
N PHE A 43 -9.58 12.76 -8.97
CA PHE A 43 -8.21 13.22 -8.77
C PHE A 43 -7.80 13.21 -7.29
N LEU A 44 -8.68 13.68 -6.40
CA LEU A 44 -8.39 13.72 -4.97
C LEU A 44 -8.29 12.31 -4.37
N SER A 45 -9.18 11.39 -4.77
CA SER A 45 -9.10 9.99 -4.32
C SER A 45 -7.82 9.32 -4.81
N ASP A 46 -7.45 9.54 -6.09
CA ASP A 46 -6.22 9.00 -6.67
C ASP A 46 -4.98 9.53 -5.96
N LEU A 47 -4.91 10.84 -5.71
CA LEU A 47 -3.80 11.46 -5.01
C LEU A 47 -3.65 10.91 -3.58
N LEU A 48 -4.75 10.77 -2.85
CA LEU A 48 -4.74 10.23 -1.49
C LEU A 48 -4.25 8.78 -1.48
N SER A 49 -4.75 7.95 -2.39
CA SER A 49 -4.33 6.56 -2.48
C SER A 49 -2.88 6.43 -2.96
N PHE A 50 -2.41 7.32 -3.84
CA PHE A 50 -1.03 7.33 -4.33
C PHE A 50 -0.07 7.58 -3.17
N VAL A 51 -0.40 8.57 -2.33
CA VAL A 51 0.36 8.86 -1.11
C VAL A 51 0.36 7.65 -0.17
N ASN A 52 -0.79 6.98 0.01
CA ASN A 52 -0.85 5.76 0.83
C ASN A 52 0.05 4.64 0.30
N VAL A 53 0.00 4.32 -1.00
CA VAL A 53 0.88 3.32 -1.61
C VAL A 53 2.35 3.72 -1.47
N GLY A 54 2.67 5.00 -1.64
CA GLY A 54 4.03 5.53 -1.43
C GLY A 54 4.51 5.38 0.02
N ILE A 55 3.64 5.58 1.01
CA ILE A 55 3.94 5.32 2.42
C ILE A 55 4.22 3.84 2.65
N TYR A 56 3.39 2.94 2.11
CA TYR A 56 3.63 1.50 2.20
C TYR A 56 4.94 1.08 1.56
N TRP A 57 5.26 1.61 0.38
CA TRP A 57 6.53 1.38 -0.29
C TRP A 57 7.72 1.85 0.56
N ASN A 58 7.67 3.08 1.08
CA ASN A 58 8.73 3.61 1.93
C ASN A 58 8.93 2.77 3.21
N ASN A 59 7.84 2.41 3.87
CA ASN A 59 7.86 1.58 5.06
C ASN A 59 8.38 0.17 4.78
N HIS A 60 7.96 -0.43 3.65
CA HIS A 60 8.46 -1.73 3.19
C HIS A 60 9.95 -1.70 2.89
N HIS A 61 10.42 -0.67 2.17
CA HIS A 61 11.83 -0.47 1.87
C HIS A 61 12.66 -0.34 3.15
N HIS A 62 12.21 0.45 4.13
CA HIS A 62 12.87 0.54 5.43
C HIS A 62 12.85 -0.78 6.21
N LEU A 63 11.72 -1.51 6.19
CA LEU A 63 11.57 -2.80 6.85
C LEU A 63 12.59 -3.81 6.31
N PHE A 64 12.65 -3.97 4.99
CA PHE A 64 13.56 -4.93 4.39
C PHE A 64 15.02 -4.47 4.45
N HIS A 65 15.31 -3.17 4.47
CA HIS A 65 16.69 -2.67 4.61
C HIS A 65 17.42 -3.25 5.84
N ALA A 66 16.73 -3.50 6.95
CA ALA A 66 17.33 -4.09 8.16
C ALA A 66 17.09 -5.61 8.35
N VAL A 67 16.51 -6.27 7.34
CA VAL A 67 16.44 -7.74 7.24
C VAL A 67 17.73 -8.29 6.64
N GLU A 68 18.23 -9.41 7.17
CA GLU A 68 19.44 -10.10 6.65
C GLU A 68 19.08 -11.35 5.85
N HIS A 69 18.09 -12.12 6.32
CA HIS A 69 17.65 -13.37 5.69
C HIS A 69 16.14 -13.40 5.52
N VAL A 70 15.65 -14.11 4.50
CA VAL A 70 14.21 -14.18 4.21
C VAL A 70 13.76 -15.63 4.12
N GLY A 71 12.88 -16.02 5.05
CA GLY A 71 12.24 -17.30 5.16
C GLY A 71 10.92 -17.38 4.41
N GLY A 72 10.33 -18.57 4.35
CA GLY A 72 9.10 -18.82 3.60
C GLY A 72 7.89 -18.06 4.14
N TRP A 73 7.80 -17.87 5.45
CA TRP A 73 6.68 -17.17 6.08
C TRP A 73 6.67 -15.67 5.78
N VAL A 74 7.83 -15.02 5.77
CA VAL A 74 7.98 -13.62 5.33
C VAL A 74 7.57 -13.46 3.86
N LEU A 75 7.87 -14.44 3.01
CA LEU A 75 7.47 -14.41 1.61
C LEU A 75 5.94 -14.46 1.43
N TRP A 76 5.25 -15.35 2.15
CA TRP A 76 3.79 -15.45 2.07
C TRP A 76 3.07 -14.21 2.62
N THR A 77 3.55 -13.66 3.74
CA THR A 77 3.00 -12.42 4.32
C THR A 77 3.27 -11.21 3.42
N ASN A 78 4.42 -11.16 2.74
CA ASN A 78 4.70 -10.16 1.73
C ASN A 78 3.75 -10.25 0.53
N LEU A 79 3.50 -11.46 0.00
CA LEU A 79 2.52 -11.66 -1.08
C LEU A 79 1.10 -11.27 -0.64
N HIS A 80 0.74 -11.55 0.61
CA HIS A 80 -0.54 -11.14 1.17
C HIS A 80 -0.70 -9.61 1.20
N LEU A 81 0.35 -8.88 1.58
CA LEU A 81 0.37 -7.41 1.50
C LEU A 81 0.23 -6.92 0.06
N LEU A 82 1.02 -7.46 -0.87
CA LEU A 82 1.00 -7.06 -2.27
C LEU A 82 -0.36 -7.31 -2.94
N PHE A 83 -1.08 -8.36 -2.53
CA PHE A 83 -2.44 -8.64 -2.99
C PHE A 83 -3.38 -7.49 -2.65
N TRP A 84 -3.45 -7.05 -1.39
CA TRP A 84 -4.35 -5.96 -1.00
C TRP A 84 -3.92 -4.63 -1.63
N LEU A 85 -2.62 -4.33 -1.67
CA LEU A 85 -2.13 -3.14 -2.36
C LEU A 85 -2.48 -3.12 -3.86
N SER A 86 -2.55 -4.29 -4.50
CA SER A 86 -2.97 -4.38 -5.91
C SER A 86 -4.44 -4.09 -6.17
N LEU A 87 -5.29 -4.15 -5.13
CA LEU A 87 -6.72 -3.82 -5.23
C LEU A 87 -6.99 -2.32 -5.07
N LEU A 88 -6.05 -1.56 -4.50
CA LEU A 88 -6.21 -0.14 -4.25
C LEU A 88 -6.57 0.70 -5.49
N PRO A 89 -5.99 0.48 -6.69
CA PRO A 89 -6.39 1.24 -7.87
C PRO A 89 -7.88 1.08 -8.17
N PHE A 90 -8.39 -0.16 -8.13
CA PHE A 90 -9.80 -0.45 -8.32
C PHE A 90 -10.68 0.19 -7.24
N ALA A 91 -10.34 0.00 -5.96
CA ALA A 91 -11.14 0.52 -4.86
C ALA A 91 -11.19 2.06 -4.87
N THR A 92 -10.08 2.70 -5.25
CA THR A 92 -9.96 4.15 -5.35
C THR A 92 -10.80 4.70 -6.51
N ALA A 93 -10.67 4.12 -7.70
CA ALA A 93 -11.46 4.52 -8.86
C ALA A 93 -12.96 4.31 -8.60
N PHE A 94 -13.34 3.18 -7.99
CA PHE A 94 -14.73 2.90 -7.63
C PHE A 94 -15.29 3.96 -6.67
N MET A 95 -14.51 4.39 -5.67
CA MET A 95 -14.90 5.45 -4.75
C MET A 95 -15.03 6.83 -5.44
N GLY A 96 -14.05 7.18 -6.28
CA GLY A 96 -14.02 8.46 -7.01
C GLY A 96 -15.17 8.59 -8.00
N GLU A 97 -15.41 7.57 -8.83
CA GLU A 97 -16.49 7.58 -9.84
C GLU A 97 -17.89 7.59 -9.20
N ASN A 98 -18.06 6.93 -8.05
CA ASN A 98 -19.34 6.90 -7.34
C ASN A 98 -19.52 8.05 -6.33
N HIS A 99 -18.75 9.14 -6.46
CA HIS A 99 -18.88 10.36 -5.66
C HIS A 99 -18.92 10.10 -4.15
N PHE A 100 -18.07 9.20 -3.66
CA PHE A 100 -17.99 8.81 -2.25
C PHE A 100 -19.29 8.21 -1.67
N GLY A 101 -20.07 7.50 -2.50
CA GLY A 101 -21.22 6.72 -2.02
C GLY A 101 -20.83 5.70 -0.94
N THR A 102 -21.74 5.44 -0.01
CA THR A 102 -21.49 4.63 1.21
C THR A 102 -20.84 3.28 0.92
N VAL A 103 -21.32 2.53 -0.07
CA VAL A 103 -20.76 1.22 -0.44
C VAL A 103 -19.32 1.35 -0.95
N ALA A 104 -19.05 2.35 -1.80
CA ALA A 104 -17.73 2.54 -2.39
C ALA A 104 -16.69 2.95 -1.34
N VAL A 105 -17.06 3.85 -0.43
CA VAL A 105 -16.22 4.22 0.73
C VAL A 105 -15.99 3.03 1.65
N THR A 106 -16.99 2.18 1.86
CA THR A 106 -16.86 0.99 2.71
C THR A 106 -15.88 -0.02 2.11
N ILE A 107 -15.94 -0.27 0.79
CA ILE A 107 -15.00 -1.15 0.09
C ILE A 107 -13.58 -0.59 0.16
N TYR A 108 -13.42 0.72 -0.10
CA TYR A 108 -12.12 1.38 0.01
C TYR A 108 -11.53 1.31 1.42
N ALA A 109 -12.34 1.61 2.45
CA ALA A 109 -11.91 1.52 3.84
C ALA A 109 -11.57 0.08 4.25
N PHE A 110 -12.33 -0.91 3.78
CA PHE A 110 -12.04 -2.31 4.02
C PHE A 110 -10.70 -2.73 3.40
N ASP A 111 -10.43 -2.32 2.16
CA ASP A 111 -9.17 -2.61 1.47
C ASP A 111 -7.97 -1.99 2.21
N LEU A 112 -8.07 -0.72 2.60
CA LEU A 112 -7.05 -0.04 3.42
C LEU A 112 -6.82 -0.73 4.78
N MET A 113 -7.90 -1.15 5.45
CA MET A 113 -7.81 -1.89 6.70
C MET A 113 -7.05 -3.20 6.50
N MET A 114 -7.35 -3.93 5.42
CA MET A 114 -6.69 -5.19 5.10
C MET A 114 -5.22 -4.98 4.69
N CYS A 115 -4.86 -3.88 4.04
CA CYS A 115 -3.47 -3.47 3.83
C CYS A 115 -2.75 -3.29 5.17
N GLY A 116 -3.38 -2.62 6.15
CA GLY A 116 -2.83 -2.44 7.50
C GLY A 116 -2.63 -3.76 8.26
N VAL A 117 -3.61 -4.66 8.20
CA VAL A 117 -3.52 -6.01 8.77
C VAL A 117 -2.39 -6.80 8.11
N ALA A 118 -2.32 -6.82 6.78
CA ALA A 118 -1.30 -7.54 6.04
C ALA A 118 0.11 -7.01 6.32
N TYR A 119 0.28 -5.68 6.42
CA TYR A 119 1.55 -5.07 6.80
C TYR A 119 1.95 -5.43 8.23
N SER A 120 0.99 -5.43 9.16
CA SER A 120 1.24 -5.87 10.54
C SER A 120 1.67 -7.34 10.60
N MET A 121 1.05 -8.23 9.81
CA MET A 121 1.47 -9.63 9.71
C MET A 121 2.90 -9.77 9.16
N LEU A 122 3.26 -8.96 8.17
CA LEU A 122 4.61 -8.94 7.60
C LEU A 122 5.65 -8.49 8.64
N ILE A 123 5.37 -7.44 9.42
CA ILE A 123 6.25 -7.02 10.52
C ILE A 123 6.44 -8.16 11.52
N HIS A 124 5.35 -8.80 11.98
CA HIS A 124 5.45 -9.92 12.91
C HIS A 124 6.26 -11.09 12.34
N ALA A 125 6.11 -11.40 11.05
CA ALA A 125 6.89 -12.44 10.38
C ALA A 125 8.39 -12.11 10.38
N VAL A 126 8.74 -10.86 10.05
CA VAL A 126 10.14 -10.39 10.04
C VAL A 126 10.76 -10.42 11.43
N VAL A 127 10.04 -9.93 12.45
CA VAL A 127 10.49 -9.91 13.85
C VAL A 127 10.66 -11.32 14.41
N ALA A 128 9.73 -12.24 14.11
CA ALA A 128 9.83 -13.64 14.53
C ALA A 128 11.06 -14.34 13.92
N GLU A 129 11.47 -13.97 12.70
CA GLU A 129 12.61 -14.58 12.02
C GLU A 129 13.97 -14.03 12.50
N HIS A 130 14.07 -12.75 12.87
CA HIS A 130 15.35 -12.12 13.26
C HIS A 130 15.53 -11.94 14.78
N GLY A 131 14.52 -12.27 15.57
CA GLY A 131 14.51 -12.10 17.01
C GLY A 131 14.54 -10.63 17.48
N ALA A 132 14.28 -10.41 18.76
CA ALA A 132 14.29 -9.08 19.40
C ALA A 132 15.66 -8.37 19.39
N THR A 133 16.71 -9.03 18.90
CA THR A 133 18.08 -8.51 18.78
C THR A 133 18.35 -7.78 17.46
N SER A 134 17.44 -7.82 16.48
CA SER A 134 17.55 -6.91 15.34
C SER A 134 17.26 -5.47 15.80
N ARG A 135 17.95 -4.48 15.25
CA ARG A 135 17.82 -3.05 15.56
C ARG A 135 16.37 -2.50 15.48
N PHE A 136 15.42 -3.31 15.00
CA PHE A 136 13.98 -3.06 14.92
C PHE A 136 13.23 -3.02 16.25
N ALA A 137 13.57 -3.85 17.24
CA ALA A 137 12.81 -3.90 18.50
C ALA A 137 12.88 -2.56 19.26
N GLY A 138 13.99 -1.82 19.12
CA GLY A 138 14.15 -0.48 19.70
C GLY A 138 13.43 0.64 18.94
N ALA A 139 13.06 0.44 17.66
CA ALA A 139 12.42 1.47 16.84
C ALA A 139 10.89 1.33 16.77
N LEU A 140 10.36 0.09 16.93
CA LEU A 140 8.91 -0.18 17.02
C LEU A 140 8.40 -0.18 18.48
N GLY A 141 9.29 -0.32 19.46
CA GLY A 141 8.95 -0.48 20.88
C GLY A 141 8.51 0.79 21.63
N SER A 142 8.66 1.99 21.05
CA SER A 142 8.16 3.21 21.71
C SER A 142 6.66 3.43 21.56
N ASP A 143 6.04 2.83 20.55
CA ASP A 143 4.67 3.18 20.15
C ASP A 143 3.65 2.06 20.47
N VAL A 144 4.10 0.88 20.90
CA VAL A 144 3.24 -0.28 21.23
C VAL A 144 3.29 -0.66 22.72
N VAL A 145 4.26 -0.14 23.50
CA VAL A 145 4.46 -0.51 24.92
C VAL A 145 3.90 0.53 25.91
N ARG A 146 3.15 1.53 25.41
CA ARG A 146 2.35 2.41 26.25
C ARG A 146 0.88 2.07 26.07
N ASP A 147 0.44 1.01 26.75
CA ASP A 147 -0.84 0.93 27.49
C ASP A 147 -0.90 -0.39 28.29
#